data_AF-A0A3P6RGS6-F1
#
_entry.id   AF-A0A3P6RGS6-F1
#
_cell.length_a   1.000
_cell.length_b   1.000
_cell.length_c   1.000
_cell.angle_alpha   90.00
_cell.angle_beta   90.00
_cell.angle_gamma   90.00
#
_symmetry.space_group_name_H-M   'P 1'
#
loop_
_entity.id
_entity.type
_entity.pdbx_description
1 polymer ?
#
loop_
_entity_poly.entity_id
_entity_poly.type
_entity_poly.pdbx_seq_one_letter_code
_entity_poly.pdbx_strand_id
1 'polypeptide(L)'
;MTLMVRRMTRFCVIVNGKEVISRIIAACADLGFLPTEKANNMLLITYRDMSFMVTVYEVPTKVLVDCRRSRGDGLEFKRAFLLLKAHLSDIISKDGETWMESRGLTCSQNAQVASWTRNRAA
;
A
#
# COMPACT_ATOMS: atom_id res chain seq x y z
N MET A 1 -14.01 11.21 -12.96
CA MET A 1 -13.01 10.27 -12.43
C MET A 1 -13.01 10.39 -10.91
N THR A 2 -13.46 9.36 -10.19
CA THR A 2 -13.45 9.32 -8.73
C THR A 2 -12.02 9.14 -8.24
N LEU A 3 -11.47 10.18 -7.62
CA LEU A 3 -10.13 10.15 -7.01
C LEU A 3 -10.11 9.08 -5.91
N MET A 4 -9.09 8.22 -5.89
CA MET A 4 -8.94 7.23 -4.83
C MET A 4 -8.56 7.96 -3.52
N VAL A 5 -9.28 7.67 -2.44
CA VAL A 5 -8.93 8.19 -1.11
C VAL A 5 -7.50 7.77 -0.74
N ARG A 6 -6.70 8.71 -0.24
CA ARG A 6 -5.33 8.46 0.21
C ARG A 6 -5.33 7.37 1.28
N ARG A 7 -4.51 6.35 1.05
CA ARG A 7 -4.23 5.32 2.05
C ARG A 7 -2.73 5.33 2.30
N MET A 8 -2.35 5.55 3.56
CA MET A 8 -0.96 5.48 3.99
C MET A 8 -0.36 4.07 3.85
N THR A 9 -1.21 3.08 3.59
CA THR A 9 -0.84 1.67 3.38
C THR A 9 -0.70 1.31 1.90
N ARG A 10 -0.22 2.27 1.09
CA ARG A 10 0.14 2.10 -0.32
C ARG A 10 1.58 2.49 -0.56
N PHE A 11 2.22 1.85 -1.54
CA PHE A 11 3.52 2.26 -2.06
C PHE A 11 3.69 1.79 -3.50
N CYS A 12 4.54 2.49 -4.25
CA CYS A 12 4.94 2.07 -5.60
C CYS A 12 6.27 1.32 -5.56
N VAL A 13 6.44 0.37 -6.47
CA VAL A 13 7.71 -0.32 -6.70
C VAL A 13 8.18 -0.12 -8.14
N ILE A 14 9.48 -0.35 -8.36
CA ILE A 14 10.13 -0.25 -9.69
C ILE A 14 10.17 -1.58 -10.46
N VAL A 15 9.78 -2.68 -9.80
CA VAL A 15 9.73 -4.03 -10.39
C VAL A 15 8.34 -4.35 -10.93
N ASN A 16 8.22 -5.39 -11.76
CA ASN A 16 6.93 -5.83 -12.32
C ASN A 16 6.06 -6.57 -11.28
N GLY A 17 4.79 -6.83 -11.62
CA GLY A 17 3.82 -7.42 -10.71
C GLY A 17 4.16 -8.84 -10.25
N LYS A 18 4.75 -9.67 -11.12
CA LYS A 18 5.16 -11.04 -10.74
C LYS A 18 6.30 -11.00 -9.74
N GLU A 19 7.31 -10.18 -9.99
CA GLU A 19 8.45 -10.03 -9.09
C GLU A 19 8.00 -9.48 -7.73
N VAL A 20 7.11 -8.48 -7.68
CA VAL A 20 6.65 -7.94 -6.40
C VAL A 20 5.90 -8.98 -5.57
N ILE A 21 5.09 -9.84 -6.19
CA ILE A 21 4.39 -10.93 -5.48
C ILE A 21 5.40 -11.89 -4.88
N SER A 22 6.39 -12.34 -5.66
CA SER A 22 7.44 -13.24 -5.16
C SER A 22 8.22 -12.61 -4.00
N ARG A 23 8.55 -11.32 -4.08
CA ARG A 23 9.23 -10.58 -3.00
C ARG A 23 8.36 -10.45 -1.74
N ILE A 24 7.06 -10.21 -1.90
CA ILE A 24 6.13 -10.15 -0.76
C ILE A 24 6.04 -11.52 -0.07
N ILE A 25 5.95 -12.62 -0.84
CA ILE A 25 5.91 -13.98 -0.28
C ILE A 25 7.19 -14.30 0.49
N ALA A 26 8.36 -13.97 -0.07
CA ALA A 26 9.65 -14.16 0.61
C ALA A 26 9.71 -13.33 1.91
N ALA A 27 9.35 -12.05 1.86
CA ALA A 27 9.30 -11.20 3.05
C ALA A 27 8.32 -11.72 4.11
N CYS A 28 7.21 -12.35 3.71
CA CYS A 28 6.29 -12.99 4.66
C CYS A 28 6.94 -14.15 5.41
N ALA A 29 7.77 -14.96 4.75
CA ALA A 29 8.48 -16.06 5.39
C ALA A 29 9.41 -15.55 6.51
N ASP A 30 10.18 -14.48 6.23
CA ASP A 30 11.10 -13.88 7.20
C ASP A 30 10.37 -13.23 8.39
N LEU A 31 9.19 -12.64 8.13
CA LEU A 31 8.38 -11.94 9.12
C LEU A 31 7.43 -12.85 9.92
N GLY A 32 7.38 -14.14 9.59
CA GLY A 32 6.44 -15.09 10.19
C GLY A 32 4.98 -14.83 9.80
N PHE A 33 4.75 -14.18 8.65
CA PHE A 33 3.43 -13.98 8.08
C PHE A 33 3.04 -15.18 7.20
N LEU A 34 1.75 -15.45 7.10
CA LEU A 34 1.20 -16.54 6.30
C LEU A 34 0.51 -15.97 5.06
N PRO A 35 1.18 -15.96 3.89
CA PRO A 35 0.57 -15.49 2.65
C PRO A 35 -0.32 -16.59 2.04
N THR A 36 -1.45 -16.19 1.50
CA THR A 36 -2.33 -17.05 0.69
C THR A 36 -2.64 -16.33 -0.60
N GLU A 37 -2.21 -16.90 -1.72
CA GLU A 37 -2.54 -16.38 -3.04
C GLU A 37 -4.04 -16.42 -3.31
N LYS A 38 -4.52 -15.34 -3.93
CA LYS A 38 -5.89 -15.17 -4.42
C LYS A 38 -5.82 -14.77 -5.89
N ALA A 39 -6.96 -14.84 -6.57
CA ALA A 39 -7.04 -14.41 -7.97
C ALA A 39 -6.63 -12.95 -8.15
N ASN A 40 -6.26 -12.57 -9.38
CA ASN A 40 -6.03 -11.18 -9.81
C ASN A 40 -4.90 -10.44 -9.07
N ASN A 41 -3.74 -11.08 -8.89
CA ASN A 41 -2.57 -10.48 -8.24
C ASN A 41 -2.86 -9.99 -6.81
N MET A 42 -3.62 -10.81 -6.07
CA MET A 42 -4.01 -10.52 -4.70
C MET A 42 -3.42 -11.55 -3.74
N LEU A 43 -2.98 -11.09 -2.57
CA LEU A 43 -2.52 -11.95 -1.48
C LEU A 43 -3.35 -11.64 -0.24
N LEU A 44 -3.84 -12.68 0.44
CA LEU A 44 -4.30 -12.55 1.82
C LEU A 44 -3.11 -12.86 2.72
N ILE A 45 -2.66 -11.89 3.50
CA ILE A 45 -1.59 -12.07 4.49
C ILE A 45 -2.24 -12.20 5.87
N THR A 46 -1.95 -13.29 6.57
CA THR A 46 -2.43 -13.54 7.93
C THR A 46 -1.26 -13.54 8.90
N TYR A 47 -1.44 -12.89 10.06
CA TYR A 47 -0.47 -12.88 11.14
C TYR A 47 -1.21 -12.80 12.48
N ARG A 48 -1.06 -13.83 13.31
CA ARG A 48 -1.84 -14.00 14.56
C ARG A 48 -3.34 -13.92 14.26
N ASP A 49 -4.08 -13.08 14.98
CA ASP A 49 -5.53 -12.89 14.83
C ASP A 49 -5.90 -11.78 13.81
N MET A 50 -4.92 -11.30 13.04
CA MET A 50 -5.07 -10.20 12.08
C MET A 50 -4.80 -10.70 10.65
N SER A 51 -5.54 -10.14 9.69
CA SER A 51 -5.25 -10.38 8.27
C SER A 51 -5.49 -9.14 7.42
N PHE A 52 -4.75 -9.02 6.33
CA PHE A 52 -4.88 -7.94 5.36
C PHE A 52 -4.70 -8.43 3.94
N MET A 53 -5.46 -7.83 3.02
CA MET A 53 -5.35 -8.06 1.59
C MET A 53 -4.28 -7.14 1.02
N VAL A 54 -3.38 -7.70 0.22
CA VAL A 54 -2.48 -6.97 -0.66
C VAL A 54 -2.99 -7.11 -2.07
N THR A 55 -3.23 -5.99 -2.74
CA THR A 55 -3.58 -5.97 -4.16
C THR A 55 -2.47 -5.28 -4.93
N VAL A 56 -1.99 -5.94 -5.99
CA VAL A 56 -0.95 -5.42 -6.87
C VAL A 56 -1.59 -4.94 -8.16
N TYR A 57 -1.45 -3.64 -8.44
CA TYR A 57 -1.93 -3.02 -9.66
C TYR A 57 -0.75 -2.67 -10.56
N GLU A 58 -0.77 -3.20 -11.78
CA GLU A 58 0.11 -2.70 -12.83
C GLU A 58 -0.47 -1.40 -13.37
N VAL A 59 0.27 -0.31 -13.19
CA VAL A 59 -0.09 1.02 -13.68
C VAL A 59 0.95 1.44 -14.71
N PRO A 60 0.62 2.34 -15.66
CA PRO A 60 1.61 2.80 -16.63
C PRO A 60 2.86 3.30 -15.89
N THR A 61 4.03 2.75 -16.23
CA THR A 61 5.37 3.06 -15.68
C THR A 61 5.71 2.55 -14.27
N LYS A 62 4.77 2.03 -13.48
CA LYS A 62 5.02 1.58 -12.09
C LYS A 62 4.11 0.42 -11.69
N VAL A 63 4.40 -0.18 -10.54
CA VAL A 63 3.48 -1.12 -9.89
C VAL A 63 3.06 -0.54 -8.54
N LEU A 64 1.76 -0.50 -8.28
CA LEU A 64 1.17 -0.02 -7.03
C LEU A 64 0.78 -1.21 -6.15
N VAL A 65 1.28 -1.21 -4.92
CA VAL A 65 0.89 -2.17 -3.88
C VAL A 65 -0.07 -1.47 -2.92
N ASP A 66 -1.31 -1.99 -2.80
CA ASP A 66 -2.34 -1.49 -1.87
C ASP A 66 -2.62 -2.55 -0.79
N CYS A 67 -2.26 -2.25 0.45
CA CYS A 67 -2.54 -3.10 1.60
C CYS A 67 -3.82 -2.62 2.30
N ARG A 68 -4.77 -3.52 2.52
CA ARG A 68 -6.06 -3.25 3.18
C ARG A 68 -6.34 -4.24 4.28
N ARG A 69 -6.54 -3.74 5.49
CA ARG A 69 -7.01 -4.56 6.61
C ARG A 69 -8.27 -5.34 6.22
N SER A 70 -8.27 -6.63 6.50
CA SER A 70 -9.39 -7.55 6.30
C SER A 70 -10.04 -7.89 7.65
N ARG A 71 -9.23 -8.33 8.63
CA ARG A 71 -9.64 -8.66 10.01
C ARG A 71 -8.60 -8.16 11.02
N GLY A 72 -9.00 -7.96 12.27
CA GLY A 72 -8.10 -7.66 13.40
C GLY A 72 -7.93 -6.16 13.67
N ASP A 73 -7.02 -5.81 14.57
CA ASP A 73 -6.79 -4.43 15.00
C ASP A 73 -6.15 -3.55 13.90
N GLY A 74 -6.54 -2.27 13.87
CA GLY A 74 -6.06 -1.30 12.89
C GLY A 74 -4.61 -0.84 13.10
N LEU A 75 -4.15 -0.76 14.34
CA LEU A 75 -2.78 -0.38 14.67
C LEU A 75 -1.83 -1.56 14.40
N GLU A 76 -2.22 -2.78 14.77
CA GLU A 76 -1.45 -3.99 14.44
C GLU A 76 -1.29 -4.18 12.93
N PHE A 77 -2.36 -3.98 12.16
CA PHE A 77 -2.29 -3.96 10.70
C PHE A 77 -1.26 -2.93 10.20
N LYS A 78 -1.29 -1.69 10.71
CA LYS A 78 -0.34 -0.65 10.29
C LYS A 78 1.10 -1.00 10.66
N ARG A 79 1.33 -1.59 11.83
CA ARG A 79 2.67 -2.07 12.24
C ARG A 79 3.16 -3.18 11.31
N ALA A 80 2.33 -4.18 11.01
CA ALA A 80 2.66 -5.25 10.07
C ALA A 80 2.93 -4.72 8.65
N PHE A 81 2.13 -3.76 8.19
CA PHE A 81 2.38 -3.07 6.93
C PHE A 81 3.76 -2.38 6.89
N LEU A 82 4.14 -1.67 7.96
CA LEU A 82 5.44 -1.00 8.02
C LEU A 82 6.60 -1.98 8.01
N LEU A 83 6.47 -3.13 8.70
CA LEU A 83 7.46 -4.20 8.66
C LEU A 83 7.63 -4.76 7.24
N LEU A 84 6.52 -5.10 6.58
CA LEU A 84 6.54 -5.59 5.20
C LEU A 84 7.15 -4.54 4.26
N LYS A 85 6.75 -3.28 4.39
CA LYS A 85 7.27 -2.17 3.57
C LYS A 85 8.79 -1.98 3.78
N ALA A 86 9.29 -2.12 5.01
CA ALA A 86 10.71 -2.00 5.30
C ALA A 86 11.53 -3.12 4.65
N HIS A 87 11.03 -4.37 4.69
CA HIS A 87 11.67 -5.52 4.02
C HIS A 87 11.73 -5.36 2.49
N LEU A 88 10.83 -4.58 1.90
CA LEU A 88 10.76 -4.33 0.45
C LEU A 88 11.42 -3.01 0.05
N SER A 89 12.19 -2.37 0.94
CA SER A 89 12.71 -1.01 0.73
C SER A 89 13.62 -0.87 -0.49
N ASP A 90 14.31 -1.93 -0.89
CA ASP A 90 15.20 -1.98 -2.06
C ASP A 90 14.45 -1.84 -3.39
N ILE A 91 13.19 -2.29 -3.46
CA ILE A 91 12.36 -2.22 -4.67
C ILE A 91 11.36 -1.06 -4.66
N ILE A 92 11.25 -0.30 -3.56
CA ILE A 92 10.33 0.83 -3.46
C ILE A 92 10.80 1.99 -4.35
N SER A 93 9.87 2.52 -5.14
CA SER A 93 10.10 3.70 -5.98
C SER A 93 10.19 4.96 -5.11
N LYS A 94 11.36 5.62 -5.17
CA LYS A 94 11.66 6.85 -4.41
C LYS A 94 10.71 8.00 -4.72
N ASP A 95 10.27 8.11 -5.97
CA ASP A 95 9.33 9.10 -6.49
C ASP A 95 7.88 8.57 -6.53
N GLY A 96 7.61 7.43 -5.88
CA GLY A 96 6.30 6.77 -5.89
C GLY A 96 5.18 7.64 -5.30
N GLU A 97 5.45 8.32 -4.20
CA GLU A 97 4.47 9.21 -3.55
C GLU A 97 4.14 10.42 -4.42
N THR A 98 5.15 11.13 -4.93
CA THR A 98 4.97 12.24 -5.86
C THR A 98 4.25 11.81 -7.14
N TRP A 99 4.55 10.61 -7.64
CA TRP A 99 3.87 10.04 -8.81
C TRP A 99 2.39 9.73 -8.54
N MET A 100 2.07 9.20 -7.35
CA MET A 100 0.66 8.98 -6.97
C MET A 100 -0.09 10.30 -6.83
N GLU A 101 0.55 11.34 -6.28
CA GLU A 101 -0.05 12.67 -6.13
C GLU A 101 -0.29 13.34 -7.49
N SER A 102 0.68 13.31 -8.40
CA SER A 102 0.54 13.92 -9.74
C SER A 102 -0.55 13.26 -10.59
N ARG A 103 -0.87 11.99 -10.31
CA ARG A 103 -1.95 11.25 -10.96
C ARG A 103 -3.29 11.34 -10.24
N GLY A 104 -3.39 12.11 -9.14
CA GLY A 104 -4.61 12.22 -8.35
C GLY A 104 -5.00 10.93 -7.61
N LEU A 105 -4.05 10.00 -7.42
CA LEU A 105 -4.25 8.75 -6.68
C LEU A 105 -4.11 8.96 -5.16
N THR A 106 -3.50 10.07 -4.76
CA THR A 106 -3.37 10.55 -3.38
C THR A 106 -3.40 12.08 -3.36
N CYS A 107 -3.89 12.71 -2.29
CA CYS A 107 -3.70 14.15 -2.04
C CYS A 107 -2.78 14.35 -0.83
N SER A 108 -1.94 15.38 -0.80
CA SER A 108 -1.14 15.69 0.39
C SER A 108 -2.05 16.07 1.57
N GLN A 109 -1.70 15.66 2.79
CA GLN A 109 -2.47 16.03 4.00
C GLN A 109 -2.55 17.56 4.15
N ASN A 110 -1.49 18.26 3.74
CA ASN A 110 -1.42 19.72 3.75
C ASN A 110 -2.43 20.39 2.80
N ALA A 111 -2.73 19.76 1.64
CA ALA A 111 -3.70 20.29 0.70
C ALA A 111 -5.15 20.19 1.22
N GLN A 112 -5.49 19.14 1.98
CA GLN A 112 -6.81 18.99 2.60
C GLN A 112 -7.01 19.92 3.80
N VAL A 113 -5.98 20.13 4.61
CA VAL A 113 -6.05 21.09 5.72
C VAL A 113 -6.23 22.51 5.17
N ALA A 114 -5.51 22.87 4.10
CA ALA A 114 -5.61 24.18 3.46
C ALA A 114 -6.93 24.45 2.71
N SER A 115 -7.69 23.41 2.33
CA SER A 115 -9.04 23.56 1.77
C SER A 115 -10.10 23.65 2.86
N TRP A 116 -9.94 22.91 3.96
CA TRP A 116 -10.84 22.97 5.11
C TRP A 116 -10.78 24.32 5.84
N THR A 117 -9.58 24.91 5.98
CA THR A 117 -9.44 26.25 6.57
C THR A 117 -10.04 27.35 5.68
N ARG A 118 -9.94 27.22 4.35
CA ARG A 118 -10.56 28.16 3.40
C ARG A 118 -12.09 28.13 3.44
N ASN A 119 -12.69 26.94 3.55
CA ASN A 119 -14.16 26.79 3.55
C ASN A 119 -14.83 27.15 4.88
N ARG A 120 -14.07 27.40 5.95
CA ARG A 120 -14.60 27.89 7.25
C ARG A 120 -14.46 29.40 7.43
N ALA A 121 -13.70 30.06 6.55
CA ALA A 121 -13.47 31.51 6.59
C ALA A 121 -14.34 32.28 5.58
N ALA A 122 -15.33 31.61 4.96
CA ALA A 122 -16.31 32.18 4.03
C ALA A 122 -17.72 32.00 4.58
#